data_AF-A0A167YQA6-F1
#
_entry.id   AF-A0A167YQA6-F1
#
_cell.length_a   1.000
_cell.length_b   1.000
_cell.length_c   1.000
_cell.angle_alpha   90.00
_cell.angle_beta   90.00
_cell.angle_gamma   90.00
#
_symmetry.space_group_name_H-M   'P 1'
#
loop_
_entity.id
_entity.type
_entity.pdbx_description
1 polymer ?
#
loop_
_entity_poly.entity_id
_entity_poly.type
_entity_poly.pdbx_seq_one_letter_code
_entity_poly.pdbx_strand_id
1 'polypeptide(L)'
;MASHHTHAGPGINGLDMKQVKLDNTESQLPKNTATFTTVAAAVNLGLKILESSHGKDVLQQLGNGVVQGWIAQDEPFEFQGSIAVMAQYVQHFLQELRRDFAQIVIADIAGPHVLASSQRVPGWNGDLLNYVPKMALEMTFNHCVRCC
;
A
#
# COMPACT_ATOMS: atom_id res chain seq x y z
N MET A 1 6.12 36.27 13.93
CA MET A 1 5.35 35.03 13.73
C MET A 1 6.14 34.15 12.78
N ALA A 2 6.96 33.25 13.33
CA ALA A 2 7.85 32.41 12.54
C ALA A 2 7.08 31.16 12.09
N SER A 3 6.93 31.01 10.78
CA SER A 3 6.50 29.77 10.14
C SER A 3 7.54 28.70 10.44
N HIS A 4 7.20 27.73 11.29
CA HIS A 4 7.97 26.50 11.41
C HIS A 4 7.77 25.71 10.12
N HIS A 5 8.67 25.88 9.17
CA HIS A 5 8.94 24.88 8.15
C HIS A 5 9.43 23.62 8.87
N THR A 6 8.52 22.69 9.13
CA THR A 6 8.89 21.31 9.44
C THR A 6 9.50 20.73 8.16
N HIS A 7 10.83 20.57 8.16
CA HIS A 7 11.49 19.67 7.24
C HIS A 7 10.79 18.30 7.35
N ALA A 8 10.11 17.88 6.29
CA ALA A 8 9.62 16.53 6.18
C ALA A 8 10.82 15.59 6.29
N GLY A 9 10.93 14.89 7.42
CA GLY A 9 11.92 13.81 7.55
C GLY A 9 11.67 12.71 6.52
N PRO A 10 12.64 11.81 6.28
CA PRO A 10 12.49 10.69 5.35
C PRO A 10 11.54 9.61 5.92
N GLY A 11 10.25 9.92 5.97
CA GLY A 11 9.19 9.07 6.50
C GLY A 11 7.98 9.01 5.56
N ILE A 12 7.12 8.03 5.80
CA ILE A 12 5.85 7.91 5.09
C ILE A 12 4.83 8.83 5.76
N ASN A 13 4.27 9.74 4.98
CA ASN A 13 3.23 10.64 5.46
C ASN A 13 1.86 9.95 5.45
N GLY A 14 0.97 10.39 6.33
CA GLY A 14 -0.40 9.90 6.37
C GLY A 14 -0.60 8.47 6.86
N LEU A 15 0.48 7.79 7.31
CA LEU A 15 0.43 6.41 7.78
C LEU A 15 -0.55 6.28 8.97
N ASP A 16 -1.56 5.44 8.77
CA ASP A 16 -2.66 5.18 9.69
C ASP A 16 -2.77 3.67 9.89
N MET A 17 -2.77 3.23 11.15
CA MET A 17 -2.82 1.83 11.52
C MET A 17 -3.94 1.58 12.51
N LYS A 18 -4.79 0.62 12.20
CA LYS A 18 -5.81 0.13 13.11
C LYS A 18 -5.43 -1.27 13.59
N GLN A 19 -5.89 -1.62 14.78
CA GLN A 19 -5.84 -2.98 15.29
C GLN A 19 -7.27 -3.47 15.52
N VAL A 20 -7.57 -4.65 14.97
CA VAL A 20 -8.79 -5.41 15.24
C VAL A 20 -8.52 -6.32 16.43
N LYS A 21 -9.33 -6.20 17.46
CA LYS A 21 -9.26 -7.03 18.67
C LYS A 21 -10.08 -8.32 18.49
N LEU A 22 -9.92 -9.26 19.41
CA LEU A 22 -10.62 -10.55 19.40
C LEU A 22 -12.15 -10.43 19.46
N ASP A 23 -12.67 -9.34 20.02
CA ASP A 23 -14.10 -9.00 20.05
C ASP A 23 -14.57 -8.29 18.78
N ASN A 24 -13.73 -8.27 17.74
CA ASN A 24 -13.93 -7.61 16.46
C ASN A 24 -14.08 -6.09 16.54
N THR A 25 -13.62 -5.47 17.65
CA THR A 25 -13.56 -4.02 17.76
C THR A 25 -12.31 -3.46 17.10
N GLU A 26 -12.48 -2.37 16.34
CA GLU A 26 -11.36 -1.61 15.79
C GLU A 26 -10.91 -0.54 16.78
N SER A 27 -9.60 -0.41 16.93
CA SER A 27 -8.99 0.71 17.64
C SER A 27 -7.77 1.23 16.90
N GLN A 28 -7.55 2.53 17.00
CA GLN A 28 -6.35 3.16 16.47
C GLN A 28 -5.11 2.63 17.20
N LEU A 29 -4.11 2.16 16.45
CA LEU A 29 -2.87 1.64 17.02
C LEU A 29 -1.98 2.82 17.43
N PRO A 30 -1.62 2.97 18.72
CA PRO A 30 -0.83 4.11 19.15
C PRO A 30 0.56 4.12 18.49
N LYS A 31 0.97 5.30 18.01
CA LYS A 31 2.20 5.49 17.23
C LYS A 31 3.49 5.15 17.98
N ASN A 32 3.45 5.12 19.31
CA ASN A 32 4.59 4.82 20.18
C ASN A 32 4.68 3.33 20.58
N THR A 33 3.87 2.45 19.98
CA THR A 33 3.97 1.01 20.22
C THR A 33 5.09 0.38 19.39
N ALA A 34 5.64 -0.73 19.89
CA ALA A 34 6.62 -1.53 19.16
C ALA A 34 6.04 -2.08 17.84
N THR A 35 4.77 -2.51 17.86
CA THR A 35 4.06 -2.98 16.66
C THR A 35 3.97 -1.88 15.61
N PHE A 36 3.51 -0.68 15.98
CA PHE A 36 3.44 0.45 15.04
C PHE A 36 4.82 0.78 14.48
N THR A 37 5.82 0.88 15.34
CA THR A 37 7.18 1.25 14.93
C THR A 37 7.78 0.22 13.97
N THR A 38 7.60 -1.07 14.25
CA THR A 38 8.10 -2.18 13.42
C THR A 38 7.45 -2.18 12.05
N VAL A 39 6.11 -2.09 11.99
CA VAL A 39 5.38 -2.07 10.72
C VAL A 39 5.70 -0.81 9.93
N ALA A 40 5.75 0.36 10.58
CA ALA A 40 6.08 1.61 9.90
C ALA A 40 7.51 1.60 9.32
N ALA A 41 8.47 1.02 10.04
CA ALA A 41 9.83 0.84 9.55
C ALA A 41 9.89 -0.11 8.35
N ALA A 42 9.20 -1.25 8.42
CA ALA A 42 9.13 -2.22 7.33
C ALA A 42 8.50 -1.63 6.06
N VAL A 43 7.39 -0.91 6.21
CA VAL A 43 6.72 -0.23 5.08
C VAL A 43 7.63 0.85 4.49
N ASN A 44 8.30 1.67 5.32
CA ASN A 44 9.23 2.69 4.83
C ASN A 44 10.41 2.07 4.06
N LEU A 45 10.94 0.94 4.53
CA LEU A 45 11.99 0.20 3.83
C LEU A 45 11.48 -0.36 2.50
N GLY A 46 10.32 -1.02 2.49
CA GLY A 46 9.71 -1.54 1.28
C GLY A 46 9.47 -0.46 0.23
N LEU A 47 8.92 0.69 0.65
CA LEU A 47 8.70 1.82 -0.26
C LEU A 47 10.02 2.37 -0.82
N LYS A 48 11.07 2.50 0.01
CA LYS A 48 12.40 2.92 -0.46
C LYS A 48 12.99 1.96 -1.49
N ILE A 49 12.79 0.64 -1.32
CA ILE A 49 13.21 -0.35 -2.31
C ILE A 49 12.45 -0.15 -3.63
N LEU A 50 11.13 0.04 -3.57
CA LEU A 50 10.30 0.29 -4.75
C LEU A 50 10.62 1.62 -5.44
N GLU A 51 11.02 2.65 -4.68
CA GLU A 51 11.41 3.96 -5.20
C GLU A 51 12.79 3.99 -5.88
N SER A 52 13.62 2.96 -5.67
CA SER A 52 14.90 2.80 -6.36
C SER A 52 14.70 2.63 -7.86
N SER A 53 15.74 2.88 -8.67
CA SER A 53 15.67 2.69 -10.13
C SER A 53 15.23 1.27 -10.48
N HIS A 54 15.84 0.27 -9.85
CA HIS A 54 15.47 -1.13 -10.08
C HIS A 54 14.05 -1.44 -9.61
N GLY A 55 13.61 -0.90 -8.47
CA GLY A 55 12.24 -1.07 -7.98
C GLY A 55 11.20 -0.51 -8.94
N LYS A 56 11.45 0.67 -9.50
CA LYS A 56 10.59 1.29 -10.52
C LYS A 56 10.54 0.46 -11.80
N ASP A 57 11.69 -0.05 -12.26
CA ASP A 57 11.75 -0.91 -13.45
C ASP A 57 10.93 -2.18 -13.25
N VAL A 58 11.05 -2.83 -12.09
CA VAL A 58 10.27 -4.03 -11.74
C VAL A 58 8.77 -3.72 -11.67
N LEU A 59 8.37 -2.58 -11.07
CA LEU A 59 6.96 -2.18 -11.02
C LEU A 59 6.41 -1.88 -12.42
N GLN A 60 7.19 -1.27 -13.30
CA GLN A 60 6.79 -1.03 -14.68
C GLN A 60 6.62 -2.34 -15.45
N GLN A 61 7.55 -3.28 -15.30
CA GLN A 61 7.45 -4.62 -15.89
C GLN A 61 6.21 -5.37 -15.38
N LEU A 62 5.95 -5.30 -14.06
CA LEU A 62 4.76 -5.88 -13.45
C LEU A 62 3.48 -5.27 -14.04
N GLY A 63 3.37 -3.94 -14.09
CA GLY A 63 2.21 -3.25 -14.66
C GLY A 63 1.97 -3.62 -16.12
N ASN A 64 3.03 -3.66 -16.93
CA ASN A 64 2.95 -4.11 -18.32
C ASN A 64 2.48 -5.57 -18.42
N GLY A 65 3.04 -6.47 -17.62
CA GLY A 65 2.68 -7.89 -17.62
C GLY A 65 1.23 -8.13 -17.19
N VAL A 66 0.73 -7.39 -16.20
CA VAL A 66 -0.68 -7.45 -15.76
C VAL A 66 -1.61 -7.03 -16.90
N VAL A 67 -1.36 -5.88 -17.53
CA VAL A 67 -2.20 -5.39 -18.64
C VAL A 67 -2.14 -6.34 -19.84
N GLN A 68 -0.95 -6.84 -20.20
CA GLN A 68 -0.80 -7.84 -21.25
C GLN A 68 -1.57 -9.13 -20.95
N GLY A 69 -1.51 -9.59 -19.69
CA GLY A 69 -2.26 -10.77 -19.23
C GLY A 69 -3.78 -10.56 -19.25
N TRP A 70 -4.28 -9.34 -19.07
CA TRP A 70 -5.70 -9.01 -19.24
C TRP A 70 -6.15 -9.05 -20.70
N ILE A 71 -5.32 -8.53 -21.60
CA ILE A 71 -5.61 -8.49 -23.04
C ILE A 71 -5.56 -9.88 -23.68
N ALA A 72 -4.73 -10.78 -23.14
CA ALA A 72 -4.50 -12.12 -23.69
C ALA A 72 -5.55 -13.18 -23.27
N GLN A 73 -6.56 -12.82 -22.47
CA GLN A 73 -7.61 -13.76 -22.04
C GLN A 73 -8.64 -14.02 -23.15
N ASP A 74 -9.34 -15.16 -23.05
CA ASP A 74 -10.43 -15.53 -23.98
C ASP A 74 -11.57 -14.50 -24.00
N GLU A 75 -11.84 -13.89 -22.83
CA GLU A 75 -12.65 -12.68 -22.70
C GLU A 75 -11.74 -11.53 -22.24
N PRO A 76 -11.18 -10.74 -23.18
CA PRO A 76 -10.22 -9.70 -22.84
C PRO A 76 -10.84 -8.63 -21.96
N PHE A 77 -10.14 -8.28 -20.87
CA PHE A 77 -10.49 -7.10 -20.09
C PHE A 77 -9.89 -5.86 -20.75
N GLU A 78 -10.74 -4.87 -21.06
CA GLU A 78 -10.30 -3.61 -21.67
C GLU A 78 -9.59 -2.74 -20.65
N PHE A 79 -8.27 -2.63 -20.78
CA PHE A 79 -7.50 -1.64 -20.05
C PHE A 79 -7.73 -0.24 -20.65
N GLN A 80 -8.41 0.63 -19.92
CA GLN A 80 -8.73 1.99 -20.37
C GLN A 80 -7.54 2.97 -20.31
N GLY A 81 -6.39 2.55 -19.77
CA GLY A 81 -5.16 3.35 -19.74
C GLY A 81 -4.24 3.10 -20.94
N SER A 82 -3.02 3.63 -20.87
CA SER A 82 -2.00 3.42 -21.92
C SER A 82 -0.74 2.77 -21.36
N ILE A 83 -0.37 1.62 -21.94
CA ILE A 83 0.87 0.89 -21.61
C ILE A 83 2.10 1.77 -21.89
N ALA A 84 2.05 2.64 -22.91
CA ALA A 84 3.15 3.51 -23.29
C ALA A 84 3.55 4.52 -22.18
N VAL A 85 2.64 4.81 -21.25
CA VAL A 85 2.89 5.72 -20.12
C VAL A 85 2.97 4.99 -18.77
N MET A 86 3.20 3.67 -18.75
CA MET A 86 3.28 2.88 -17.52
C MET A 86 4.29 3.43 -16.50
N ALA A 87 5.43 3.95 -16.97
CA ALA A 87 6.42 4.60 -16.12
C ALA A 87 5.82 5.79 -15.34
N GLN A 88 4.91 6.55 -15.96
CA GLN A 88 4.24 7.69 -15.32
C GLN A 88 3.23 7.20 -14.26
N TYR A 89 2.48 6.13 -14.54
CA TYR A 89 1.58 5.51 -13.56
C TYR A 89 2.36 5.01 -12.33
N VAL A 90 3.50 4.33 -12.53
CA VAL A 90 4.37 3.86 -11.44
C VAL A 90 4.91 5.04 -10.62
N GLN A 91 5.38 6.09 -11.30
CA GLN A 91 5.88 7.27 -10.62
C GLN A 91 4.80 7.94 -9.77
N HIS A 92 3.60 8.14 -10.33
CA HIS A 92 2.47 8.73 -9.63
C HIS A 92 2.05 7.85 -8.45
N PHE A 93 1.90 6.54 -8.65
CA PHE A 93 1.59 5.56 -7.60
C PHE A 93 2.54 5.66 -6.40
N LEU A 94 3.86 5.70 -6.65
CA LEU A 94 4.85 5.81 -5.58
C LEU A 94 4.81 7.17 -4.87
N GLN A 95 4.59 8.26 -5.62
CA GLN A 95 4.43 9.60 -5.05
C GLN A 95 3.22 9.66 -4.11
N GLU A 96 2.09 9.10 -4.53
CA GLU A 96 0.86 9.05 -3.75
C GLU A 96 1.01 8.16 -2.51
N LEU A 97 1.62 6.98 -2.63
CA LEU A 97 1.94 6.13 -1.47
C LEU A 97 2.85 6.83 -0.45
N ARG A 98 3.82 7.63 -0.92
CA ARG A 98 4.69 8.39 -0.02
C ARG A 98 3.94 9.51 0.69
N ARG A 99 2.98 10.13 0.00
CA ARG A 99 2.18 11.27 0.49
C ARG A 99 1.15 10.84 1.53
N ASP A 100 0.41 9.77 1.23
CA ASP A 100 -0.67 9.28 2.09
C ASP A 100 -0.83 7.77 1.90
N PHE A 101 -0.13 6.99 2.73
CA PHE A 101 -0.09 5.54 2.56
C PHE A 101 -1.45 4.87 2.73
N ALA A 102 -1.59 3.68 2.13
CA ALA A 102 -2.77 2.84 2.26
C ALA A 102 -3.14 2.57 3.73
N GLN A 103 -4.41 2.25 3.98
CA GLN A 103 -4.85 1.87 5.31
C GLN A 103 -4.19 0.56 5.73
N ILE A 104 -3.60 0.55 6.94
CA ILE A 104 -3.00 -0.65 7.52
C ILE A 104 -3.90 -1.17 8.63
N VAL A 105 -4.18 -2.47 8.59
CA VAL A 105 -4.94 -3.17 9.62
C VAL A 105 -4.07 -4.26 10.25
N ILE A 106 -4.05 -4.32 11.56
CA ILE A 106 -3.42 -5.38 12.33
C ILE A 106 -4.53 -6.29 12.85
N ALA A 107 -4.63 -7.50 12.33
CA ALA A 107 -5.74 -8.42 12.64
C ALA A 107 -5.29 -9.88 12.56
N ASP A 108 -6.08 -10.78 13.16
CA ASP A 108 -5.92 -12.22 12.94
C ASP A 108 -6.48 -12.57 11.55
N ILE A 109 -5.59 -12.93 10.61
CA ILE A 109 -5.99 -13.31 9.24
C ILE A 109 -5.59 -14.74 8.91
N ALA A 110 -6.54 -15.51 8.36
CA ALA A 110 -6.35 -16.76 7.61
C ALA A 110 -5.34 -17.79 8.19
N GLY A 111 -5.12 -17.79 9.51
CA GLY A 111 -4.22 -18.71 10.21
C GLY A 111 -2.75 -18.27 10.27
N PRO A 112 -1.89 -19.05 10.95
CA PRO A 112 -0.51 -18.68 11.30
C PRO A 112 0.43 -18.51 10.10
N HIS A 113 0.08 -19.08 8.94
CA HIS A 113 0.93 -19.12 7.75
C HIS A 113 0.75 -17.91 6.83
N VAL A 114 -0.26 -17.07 7.07
CA VAL A 114 -0.49 -15.85 6.29
C VAL A 114 0.11 -14.68 7.05
N LEU A 115 1.18 -14.09 6.52
CA LEU A 115 1.85 -12.96 7.18
C LEU A 115 1.13 -11.63 6.93
N ALA A 116 0.60 -11.45 5.72
CA ALA A 116 -0.15 -10.28 5.32
C ALA A 116 -1.10 -10.62 4.17
N SER A 117 -2.13 -9.80 4.01
CA SER A 117 -2.99 -9.77 2.84
C SER A 117 -3.16 -8.34 2.36
N SER A 118 -3.51 -8.19 1.09
CA SER A 118 -3.89 -6.92 0.51
C SER A 118 -5.21 -7.09 -0.21
N GLN A 119 -6.11 -6.13 -0.06
CA GLN A 119 -7.38 -6.13 -0.76
C GLN A 119 -7.71 -4.77 -1.34
N ARG A 120 -8.46 -4.78 -2.44
CA ARG A 120 -9.02 -3.57 -3.00
C ARG A 120 -10.15 -3.09 -2.09
N VAL A 121 -10.11 -1.82 -1.73
CA VAL A 121 -11.22 -1.19 -1.03
C VAL A 121 -12.36 -0.94 -2.04
N PRO A 122 -13.59 -1.38 -1.76
CA PRO A 122 -14.74 -1.10 -2.63
C PRO A 122 -14.94 0.40 -2.82
N GLY A 123 -15.16 0.83 -4.06
CA GLY A 123 -15.48 2.24 -4.37
C GLY A 123 -14.38 3.04 -5.06
N TRP A 124 -13.14 2.55 -5.15
CA TRP A 124 -12.16 3.15 -6.06
C TRP A 124 -12.48 2.79 -7.52
N ASN A 125 -12.51 3.80 -8.39
CA ASN A 125 -12.88 3.65 -9.81
C ASN A 125 -11.77 3.06 -10.70
N GLY A 126 -10.54 2.91 -10.19
CA GLY A 126 -9.41 2.41 -10.96
C GLY A 126 -8.65 3.49 -11.75
N ASP A 127 -8.93 4.78 -11.52
CA ASP A 127 -8.20 5.87 -12.17
C ASP A 127 -6.75 5.92 -11.67
N LEU A 128 -5.82 5.52 -12.54
CA LEU A 128 -4.40 5.43 -12.25
C LEU A 128 -3.71 6.80 -12.14
N LEU A 129 -4.30 7.87 -12.67
CA LEU A 129 -3.76 9.23 -12.60
C LEU A 129 -4.31 10.03 -11.42
N ASN A 130 -5.40 9.55 -10.82
CA ASN A 130 -5.97 10.08 -9.59
C ASN A 130 -5.97 8.99 -8.51
N TYR A 131 -4.84 8.29 -8.38
CA TYR A 131 -4.71 7.20 -7.42
C TYR A 131 -4.76 7.74 -5.99
N VAL A 132 -5.69 7.22 -5.18
CA VAL A 132 -5.83 7.57 -3.75
C VAL A 132 -5.61 6.31 -2.92
N PRO A 133 -4.44 6.13 -2.29
CA PRO A 133 -4.08 4.86 -1.66
C PRO A 133 -5.11 4.33 -0.67
N LYS A 134 -5.61 5.18 0.25
CA LYS A 134 -6.61 4.79 1.26
C LYS A 134 -7.97 4.40 0.70
N MET A 135 -8.31 4.84 -0.50
CA MET A 135 -9.56 4.46 -1.17
C MET A 135 -9.39 3.23 -2.06
N ALA A 136 -8.15 2.92 -2.44
CA ALA A 136 -7.85 1.87 -3.39
C ALA A 136 -7.37 0.57 -2.73
N LEU A 137 -6.66 0.67 -1.60
CA LEU A 137 -5.91 -0.43 -1.00
C LEU A 137 -6.04 -0.44 0.53
N GLU A 138 -6.32 -1.62 1.05
CA GLU A 138 -6.11 -1.97 2.45
C GLU A 138 -5.05 -3.07 2.54
N MET A 139 -4.12 -2.92 3.49
CA MET A 139 -3.11 -3.91 3.80
C MET A 139 -3.34 -4.43 5.22
N THR A 140 -3.53 -5.74 5.36
CA THR A 140 -3.71 -6.37 6.66
C THR A 140 -2.48 -7.18 7.02
N PHE A 141 -1.87 -6.91 8.16
CA PHE A 141 -0.76 -7.68 8.73
C PHE A 141 -1.27 -8.58 9.84
N ASN A 142 -0.82 -9.83 9.82
CA ASN A 142 -1.27 -10.82 10.78
C ASN A 142 -0.67 -10.54 12.16
N HIS A 143 -1.52 -10.59 13.18
CA HIS A 143 -1.14 -10.47 14.58
C HIS A 143 -1.60 -11.72 15.32
N CYS A 144 -1.17 -12.88 14.83
CA CYS A 144 -1.52 -14.15 15.43
C CYS A 144 -1.00 -14.25 16.88
N VAL A 145 -1.90 -13.95 17.84
CA VAL A 145 -1.61 -13.98 19.28
C VAL A 145 -1.51 -15.41 19.81
N ARG A 146 -1.93 -16.41 19.01
CA ARG A 146 -2.00 -17.84 19.37
C ARG A 146 -0.96 -18.71 18.66
N CYS A 147 0.06 -18.09 18.07
CA CYS A 147 1.08 -18.77 17.26
C CYS A 147 2.28 -19.32 18.05
N CYS A 148 2.21 -19.34 19.38
CA CYS A 148 3.23 -19.90 20.26
C CYS A 148 2.78 -21.25 20.84
#